data_AF-A0A932ENR2-F1
#
_entry.id   AF-A0A932ENR2-F1
#
_cell.length_a   1.000
_cell.length_b   1.000
_cell.length_c   1.000
_cell.angle_alpha   90.00
_cell.angle_beta   90.00
_cell.angle_gamma   90.00
#
_symmetry.space_group_name_H-M   'P 1'
#
loop_
_entity.id
_entity.type
_entity.pdbx_description
1 polymer ?
#
loop_
_entity_poly.entity_id
_entity_poly.type
_entity_poly.pdbx_seq_one_letter_code
_entity_poly.pdbx_strand_id
1 'polypeptide(L)'
;MQKKFANIAFALVLAALPAAAGAASPRATKAARPGAGSQVARKQAKQKFVLDVVRMAVALPQPDPQDRLRVLNSATGVIGPMNSAMARQFTTEGARLEAELIAGGGRPAVSIFSAGSVDCAVAAQFMDMVPQDAVARAEDSLLAALSVCPNTTREPLRRKLEAALENGIVSARPLLALMETSGPSSRWSQETFTKMFSALPKGAEQLAEAPNYAAMLIQMAPAVEKDVAKDAGVRFLEWLGQFGQGSQRNLAVNMAMGVLRDTLGEAKLREALASNVVAQSVAGTEGQPGEIEHPEEESVSVLEAMGAKGDQSERLRGLPASLRAREAAAHGFATGTRGDRKLADRYFDMAYSALDEVWSGRTPEKNVPAVVEEVSEAAAQVDAVAALQRAQRLTEPSAQAISMLAVARVVVGSQN
;
A
#
# COMPACT_ATOMS: atom_id res chain seq x y z
N MET A 1 3.30 -51.48 -15.34
CA MET A 1 2.18 -51.18 -14.44
C MET A 1 1.85 -49.70 -14.54
N GLN A 2 0.86 -49.35 -15.36
CA GLN A 2 0.28 -48.01 -15.46
C GLN A 2 -1.17 -48.13 -15.00
N LYS A 3 -1.58 -47.33 -14.01
CA LYS A 3 -2.98 -47.19 -13.63
C LYS A 3 -3.35 -45.71 -13.69
N LYS A 4 -4.15 -45.38 -14.71
CA LYS A 4 -5.01 -44.19 -14.79
C LYS A 4 -6.32 -44.50 -14.06
N PHE A 5 -6.82 -43.57 -13.26
CA PHE A 5 -8.23 -43.47 -12.85
C PHE A 5 -8.59 -41.98 -13.01
N ALA A 6 -9.36 -41.57 -14.02
CA ALA A 6 -10.79 -41.77 -14.29
C ALA A 6 -11.68 -40.80 -13.47
N ASN A 7 -12.06 -39.71 -14.15
CA ASN A 7 -13.07 -38.73 -13.75
C ASN A 7 -14.45 -39.39 -13.63
N ILE A 8 -15.17 -39.06 -12.56
CA ILE A 8 -16.58 -39.42 -12.36
C ILE A 8 -17.42 -38.19 -12.68
N ALA A 9 -18.20 -38.26 -13.76
CA ALA A 9 -19.29 -37.35 -14.06
C ALA A 9 -20.61 -38.03 -13.65
N PHE A 10 -21.36 -37.38 -12.76
CA PHE A 10 -22.71 -37.82 -12.39
C PHE A 10 -23.73 -36.96 -13.14
N ALA A 11 -24.40 -37.58 -14.11
CA ALA A 11 -25.63 -37.08 -14.73
C ALA A 11 -26.82 -37.64 -13.96
N LEU A 12 -27.80 -36.79 -13.64
CA LEU A 12 -29.11 -37.24 -13.17
C LEU A 12 -30.19 -36.63 -14.05
N VAL A 13 -30.86 -37.51 -14.79
CA VAL A 13 -32.09 -37.26 -15.55
C VAL A 13 -33.24 -37.84 -14.73
N LEU A 14 -34.34 -37.09 -14.57
CA LEU A 14 -35.64 -37.68 -14.27
C LEU A 14 -36.75 -36.96 -15.03
N ALA A 15 -37.74 -37.77 -15.40
CA ALA A 15 -38.66 -37.62 -16.52
C ALA A 15 -39.92 -36.76 -16.24
N ALA A 16 -40.56 -36.37 -17.35
CA ALA A 16 -41.83 -35.65 -17.49
C ALA A 16 -43.07 -36.57 -17.35
N LEU A 17 -44.26 -36.07 -16.94
CA LEU A 17 -45.46 -35.70 -17.75
C LEU A 17 -46.72 -35.71 -16.81
N PRO A 18 -47.98 -35.36 -17.21
CA PRO A 18 -48.52 -34.12 -17.82
C PRO A 18 -49.89 -33.61 -17.21
N ALA A 19 -50.33 -32.42 -17.67
CA ALA A 19 -51.72 -31.85 -17.80
C ALA A 19 -52.58 -31.57 -16.52
N ALA A 20 -53.46 -30.55 -16.39
CA ALA A 20 -54.19 -29.70 -17.34
C ALA A 20 -54.74 -28.39 -16.68
N ALA A 21 -54.97 -27.39 -17.55
CA ALA A 21 -56.05 -26.39 -17.58
C ALA A 21 -56.33 -25.40 -16.42
N GLY A 22 -56.33 -24.09 -16.76
CA GLY A 22 -57.24 -23.12 -16.12
C GLY A 22 -56.78 -21.65 -16.01
N ALA A 23 -57.23 -20.83 -16.96
CA ALA A 23 -57.66 -19.43 -16.78
C ALA A 23 -56.65 -18.24 -16.77
N ALA A 24 -57.01 -17.29 -17.65
CA ALA A 24 -56.87 -15.83 -17.57
C ALA A 24 -55.49 -15.20 -17.74
N SER A 25 -55.23 -14.74 -18.97
CA SER A 25 -54.21 -13.72 -19.29
C SER A 25 -54.38 -12.45 -18.45
N PRO A 26 -53.39 -12.04 -17.64
CA PRO A 26 -53.32 -10.66 -17.23
C PRO A 26 -52.79 -9.84 -18.41
N ARG A 27 -53.52 -8.79 -18.77
CA ARG A 27 -53.09 -7.73 -19.68
C ARG A 27 -51.64 -7.35 -19.35
N ALA A 28 -50.75 -7.56 -20.32
CA ALA A 28 -49.42 -7.01 -20.32
C ALA A 28 -49.50 -5.49 -20.19
N THR A 29 -49.34 -4.98 -18.97
CA THR A 29 -48.94 -3.60 -18.75
C THR A 29 -47.57 -3.49 -19.40
N LYS A 30 -47.48 -2.69 -20.47
CA LYS A 30 -46.19 -2.29 -21.05
C LYS A 30 -45.34 -1.73 -19.93
N ALA A 31 -44.42 -2.53 -19.42
CA ALA A 31 -43.34 -2.06 -18.56
C ALA A 31 -42.59 -1.00 -19.37
N ALA A 32 -42.73 0.26 -18.95
CA ALA A 32 -41.94 1.34 -19.51
C ALA A 32 -40.47 0.95 -19.38
N ARG A 33 -39.79 0.79 -20.52
CA ARG A 33 -38.32 0.66 -20.54
C ARG A 33 -37.76 1.81 -19.70
N PRO A 34 -36.86 1.57 -18.74
CA PRO A 34 -36.20 2.66 -18.04
C PRO A 34 -35.49 3.52 -19.09
N GLY A 35 -35.98 4.73 -19.30
CA GLY A 35 -35.43 5.64 -20.29
C GLY A 35 -33.97 5.93 -19.97
N ALA A 36 -33.14 6.10 -21.00
CA ALA A 36 -31.72 6.46 -20.88
C ALA A 36 -31.47 7.70 -20.00
N GLY A 37 -32.46 8.58 -19.82
CA GLY A 37 -32.40 9.70 -18.87
C GLY A 37 -32.28 9.30 -17.39
N SER A 38 -32.72 8.10 -16.99
CA SER A 38 -32.65 7.61 -15.61
C SER A 38 -31.22 7.23 -15.20
N GLN A 39 -30.42 6.67 -16.12
CA GLN A 39 -29.04 6.29 -15.83
C GLN A 39 -28.11 7.51 -15.74
N VAL A 40 -28.29 8.50 -16.63
CA VAL A 40 -27.53 9.76 -16.58
C VAL A 40 -27.83 10.53 -15.29
N ALA A 41 -29.11 10.66 -14.92
CA ALA A 41 -29.50 11.33 -13.67
C ALA A 41 -28.95 10.63 -12.42
N ARG A 42 -28.93 9.28 -12.38
CA ARG A 42 -28.33 8.51 -11.29
C ARG A 42 -26.82 8.72 -11.20
N LYS A 43 -26.11 8.74 -12.34
CA LYS A 43 -24.67 9.01 -12.39
C LYS A 43 -24.35 10.42 -11.87
N GLN A 44 -25.11 11.42 -12.31
CA GLN A 44 -24.97 12.80 -11.85
C GLN A 44 -25.25 12.94 -10.35
N ALA A 45 -26.31 12.30 -9.83
CA ALA A 45 -26.64 12.31 -8.40
C ALA A 45 -25.52 11.67 -7.55
N LYS A 46 -24.95 10.54 -8.00
CA LYS A 46 -23.81 9.90 -7.34
C LYS A 46 -22.55 10.76 -7.38
N GLN A 47 -22.25 11.38 -8.52
CA GLN A 47 -21.11 12.30 -8.63
C GLN A 47 -21.25 13.50 -7.68
N LYS A 48 -22.46 14.09 -7.62
CA LYS A 48 -22.75 15.16 -6.68
C LYS A 48 -22.57 14.71 -5.23
N PHE A 49 -23.13 13.55 -4.87
CA PHE A 49 -22.94 12.95 -3.54
C PHE A 49 -21.45 12.84 -3.18
N VAL A 50 -20.63 12.28 -4.07
CA VAL A 50 -19.19 12.12 -3.80
C VAL A 50 -18.49 13.46 -3.65
N LEU A 51 -18.77 14.43 -4.53
CA LEU A 51 -18.17 15.76 -4.44
C LEU A 51 -18.56 16.48 -3.14
N ASP A 52 -19.81 16.37 -2.71
CA ASP A 52 -20.28 16.97 -1.46
C ASP A 52 -19.61 16.30 -0.25
N VAL A 53 -19.52 14.96 -0.23
CA VAL A 53 -18.85 14.21 0.86
C VAL A 53 -17.36 14.57 0.94
N VAL A 54 -16.66 14.62 -0.19
CA VAL A 54 -15.22 14.96 -0.20
C VAL A 54 -15.00 16.39 0.28
N ARG A 55 -15.81 17.35 -0.18
CA ARG A 55 -15.72 18.74 0.29
C ARG A 55 -15.94 18.83 1.80
N MET A 56 -16.94 18.13 2.33
CA MET A 56 -17.19 18.10 3.77
C MET A 56 -16.02 17.47 4.53
N ALA A 57 -15.50 16.33 4.07
CA ALA A 57 -14.40 15.63 4.73
C ALA A 57 -13.12 16.49 4.76
N VAL A 58 -12.75 17.12 3.64
CA VAL A 58 -11.55 17.97 3.55
C VAL A 58 -11.73 19.29 4.31
N ALA A 59 -12.96 19.74 4.54
CA ALA A 59 -13.21 20.94 5.33
C ALA A 59 -13.11 20.72 6.85
N LEU A 60 -13.12 19.46 7.33
CA LEU A 60 -12.90 19.15 8.74
C LEU A 60 -11.47 19.55 9.15
N PRO A 61 -11.25 19.97 10.40
CA PRO A 61 -9.90 20.23 10.90
C PRO A 61 -9.14 18.91 11.12
N GLN A 62 -7.89 18.83 10.67
CA GLN A 62 -6.96 17.75 11.03
C GLN A 62 -5.77 18.36 11.77
N PRO A 63 -5.70 18.27 13.11
CA PRO A 63 -4.60 18.84 13.89
C PRO A 63 -3.24 18.21 13.57
N ASP A 64 -3.24 16.92 13.24
CA ASP A 64 -2.05 16.18 12.85
C ASP A 64 -1.78 16.35 11.34
N PRO A 65 -0.63 16.89 10.93
CA PRO A 65 -0.28 17.03 9.51
C PRO A 65 -0.21 15.69 8.75
N GLN A 66 0.08 14.57 9.43
CA GLN A 66 0.05 13.23 8.82
C GLN A 66 -1.37 12.82 8.46
N ASP A 67 -2.33 13.08 9.34
CA ASP A 67 -3.76 12.81 9.07
C ASP A 67 -4.27 13.73 7.96
N ARG A 68 -3.88 15.01 7.97
CA ARG A 68 -4.20 15.95 6.88
C ARG A 68 -3.69 15.43 5.53
N LEU A 69 -2.44 14.97 5.48
CA LEU A 69 -1.84 14.43 4.26
C LEU A 69 -2.59 13.18 3.77
N ARG A 70 -2.98 12.27 4.68
CA ARG A 70 -3.83 11.10 4.35
C ARG A 70 -5.18 11.51 3.77
N VAL A 71 -5.85 12.47 4.41
CA VAL A 71 -7.15 13.00 3.94
C VAL A 71 -7.01 13.60 2.54
N LEU A 72 -5.99 14.41 2.28
CA LEU A 72 -5.75 15.02 0.96
C LEU A 72 -5.39 13.97 -0.11
N ASN A 73 -4.56 12.98 0.23
CA ASN A 73 -4.22 11.88 -0.67
C ASN A 73 -5.45 11.06 -1.07
N SER A 74 -6.24 10.63 -0.09
CA SER A 74 -7.46 9.85 -0.32
C SER A 74 -8.50 10.67 -1.09
N ALA A 75 -8.71 11.94 -0.71
CA ALA A 75 -9.60 12.86 -1.43
C ALA A 75 -9.20 13.01 -2.90
N THR A 76 -7.91 13.21 -3.18
CA THR A 76 -7.38 13.31 -4.54
C THR A 76 -7.72 12.07 -5.37
N GLY A 77 -7.46 10.87 -4.83
CA GLY A 77 -7.75 9.62 -5.53
C GLY A 77 -9.24 9.44 -5.83
N VAL A 78 -10.12 9.84 -4.90
CA VAL A 78 -11.57 9.77 -5.07
C VAL A 78 -12.07 10.76 -6.12
N ILE A 79 -11.63 12.02 -6.10
CA ILE A 79 -12.18 13.06 -6.97
C ILE A 79 -11.46 13.21 -8.31
N GLY A 80 -10.23 12.72 -8.45
CA GLY A 80 -9.42 12.88 -9.66
C GLY A 80 -10.18 12.63 -10.96
N PRO A 81 -10.91 11.50 -11.10
CA PRO A 81 -11.70 11.19 -12.29
C PRO A 81 -12.91 12.11 -12.55
N MET A 82 -13.39 12.84 -11.54
CA MET A 82 -14.62 13.64 -11.60
C MET A 82 -14.36 15.16 -11.60
N ASN A 83 -13.32 15.62 -10.91
CA ASN A 83 -12.97 17.03 -10.77
C ASN A 83 -11.46 17.20 -10.62
N SER A 84 -10.76 17.22 -11.75
CA SER A 84 -9.31 17.36 -11.81
C SER A 84 -8.81 18.70 -11.27
N ALA A 85 -9.59 19.77 -11.37
CA ALA A 85 -9.21 21.08 -10.84
C ALA A 85 -9.12 21.06 -9.31
N MET A 86 -10.11 20.46 -8.64
CA MET A 86 -10.09 20.30 -7.19
C MET A 86 -9.03 19.28 -6.75
N ALA A 87 -8.85 18.18 -7.51
CA ALA A 87 -7.76 17.23 -7.25
C ALA A 87 -6.39 17.93 -7.25
N ARG A 88 -6.14 18.82 -8.22
CA ARG A 88 -4.91 19.61 -8.30
C ARG A 88 -4.70 20.55 -7.12
N GLN A 89 -5.78 21.12 -6.59
CA GLN A 89 -5.70 21.95 -5.37
C GLN A 89 -5.25 21.12 -4.17
N PHE A 90 -5.84 19.94 -3.98
CA PHE A 90 -5.47 19.03 -2.89
C PHE A 90 -4.06 18.48 -3.05
N THR A 91 -3.62 18.18 -4.27
CA THR A 91 -2.24 17.73 -4.49
C THR A 91 -1.21 18.82 -4.27
N THR A 92 -1.52 20.07 -4.62
CA THR A 92 -0.64 21.21 -4.34
C THR A 92 -0.48 21.44 -2.84
N GLU A 93 -1.58 21.40 -2.08
CA GLU A 93 -1.55 21.51 -0.62
C GLU A 93 -0.81 20.32 0.00
N GLY A 94 -1.13 19.09 -0.42
CA GLY A 94 -0.51 17.88 0.09
C GLY A 94 0.99 17.83 -0.19
N ALA A 95 1.44 18.26 -1.37
CA ALA A 95 2.87 18.29 -1.71
C ALA A 95 3.65 19.26 -0.81
N ARG A 96 3.06 20.42 -0.49
CA ARG A 96 3.65 21.36 0.47
C ARG A 96 3.75 20.76 1.87
N LEU A 97 2.66 20.15 2.36
CA LEU A 97 2.64 19.51 3.69
C LEU A 97 3.62 18.33 3.79
N GLU A 98 3.71 17.52 2.74
CA GLU A 98 4.65 16.40 2.65
C GLU A 98 6.10 16.89 2.70
N ALA A 99 6.43 17.96 1.97
CA ALA A 99 7.76 18.56 2.03
C ALA A 99 8.07 19.16 3.41
N GLU A 100 7.10 19.82 4.05
CA GLU A 100 7.23 20.37 5.41
C GLU A 100 7.44 19.27 6.46
N LEU A 101 6.71 18.15 6.36
CA LEU A 101 6.88 16.98 7.21
C LEU A 101 8.30 16.39 7.08
N ILE A 102 8.78 16.23 5.84
CA ILE A 102 10.12 15.71 5.55
C ILE A 102 11.20 16.65 6.10
N ALA A 103 11.05 17.95 5.86
CA ALA A 103 11.98 18.97 6.34
C ALA A 103 12.00 19.06 7.88
N GLY A 104 10.85 18.82 8.53
CA GLY A 104 10.74 18.72 9.98
C GLY A 104 11.29 17.42 10.59
N GLY A 105 11.86 16.52 9.78
CA GLY A 105 12.42 15.25 10.23
C GLY A 105 11.42 14.09 10.28
N GLY A 106 10.17 14.32 9.89
CA GLY A 106 9.15 13.27 9.80
C GLY A 106 9.30 12.39 8.55
N ARG A 107 8.79 11.17 8.63
CA ARG A 107 8.52 10.31 7.46
C ARG A 107 7.03 10.42 7.14
N PRO A 108 6.63 10.85 5.93
CA PRO A 108 5.23 10.87 5.55
C PRO A 108 4.61 9.48 5.60
N ALA A 109 3.43 9.34 6.20
CA ALA A 109 2.71 8.07 6.27
C ALA A 109 2.15 7.62 4.91
N VAL A 110 1.87 8.59 4.04
CA VAL A 110 1.50 8.40 2.63
C VAL A 110 2.19 9.48 1.81
N SER A 111 2.32 9.24 0.50
CA SER A 111 2.78 10.28 -0.42
C SER A 111 1.63 10.82 -1.26
N ILE A 112 1.47 12.14 -1.37
CA ILE A 112 0.47 12.75 -2.25
C ILE A 112 0.67 12.36 -3.71
N PHE A 113 1.92 12.09 -4.11
CA PHE A 113 2.28 11.72 -5.47
C PHE A 113 1.77 10.32 -5.84
N SER A 114 1.52 9.44 -4.85
CA SER A 114 0.97 8.11 -5.13
C SER A 114 -0.47 8.14 -5.64
N ALA A 115 -1.20 9.26 -5.44
CA ALA A 115 -2.55 9.44 -5.96
C ALA A 115 -2.61 9.64 -7.50
N GLY A 116 -1.45 9.81 -8.16
CA GLY A 116 -1.33 9.82 -9.63
C GLY A 116 -1.84 11.06 -10.35
N SER A 117 -2.48 12.01 -9.66
CA SER A 117 -3.07 13.23 -10.24
C SER A 117 -2.30 14.50 -9.86
N VAL A 118 -0.99 14.51 -10.06
CA VAL A 118 -0.12 15.64 -9.69
C VAL A 118 0.40 16.39 -10.91
N ASP A 119 0.46 17.72 -10.80
CA ASP A 119 1.11 18.57 -11.79
C ASP A 119 2.65 18.38 -11.72
N CYS A 120 3.28 18.11 -12.86
CA CYS A 120 4.73 17.88 -12.91
C CYS A 120 5.56 19.10 -12.47
N ALA A 121 5.02 20.32 -12.55
CA ALA A 121 5.67 21.49 -11.96
C ALA A 121 5.72 21.39 -10.42
N VAL A 122 4.64 20.91 -9.79
CA VAL A 122 4.59 20.69 -8.34
C VAL A 122 5.54 19.57 -7.93
N ALA A 123 5.59 18.47 -8.69
CA ALA A 123 6.53 17.38 -8.43
C ALA A 123 8.00 17.84 -8.56
N ALA A 124 8.33 18.67 -9.56
CA ALA A 124 9.66 19.24 -9.69
C ALA A 124 10.01 20.18 -8.51
N GLN A 125 9.09 21.06 -8.11
CA GLN A 125 9.29 21.93 -6.96
C GLN A 125 9.49 21.14 -5.66
N PHE A 126 8.72 20.06 -5.47
CA PHE A 126 8.88 19.15 -4.34
C PHE A 126 10.29 18.53 -4.31
N MET A 127 10.78 18.06 -5.45
CA MET A 127 12.15 17.54 -5.57
C MET A 127 13.18 18.57 -5.10
N ASP A 128 13.00 19.84 -5.44
CA ASP A 128 13.91 20.91 -5.01
C ASP A 128 13.81 21.20 -3.50
N MET A 129 12.61 21.15 -2.94
CA MET A 129 12.35 21.44 -1.52
C MET A 129 12.86 20.38 -0.54
N VAL A 130 12.93 19.10 -0.92
CA VAL A 130 13.38 18.02 -0.02
C VAL A 130 14.86 18.23 0.35
N PRO A 131 15.23 18.37 1.64
CA PRO A 131 16.64 18.49 2.03
C PRO A 131 17.45 17.24 1.66
N GLN A 132 18.73 17.41 1.34
CA GLN A 132 19.62 16.29 0.96
C GLN A 132 19.77 15.26 2.08
N ASP A 133 19.77 15.71 3.33
CA ASP A 133 19.85 14.88 4.54
C ASP A 133 18.53 14.16 4.88
N ALA A 134 17.45 14.53 4.20
CA ALA A 134 16.12 13.95 4.40
C ALA A 134 15.73 12.94 3.31
N VAL A 135 16.60 12.70 2.32
CA VAL A 135 16.32 11.84 1.16
C VAL A 135 15.94 10.42 1.56
N ALA A 136 16.59 9.85 2.59
CA ALA A 136 16.26 8.53 3.13
C ALA A 136 14.86 8.49 3.80
N ARG A 137 14.39 9.60 4.38
CA ARG A 137 13.02 9.68 4.94
C ARG A 137 11.97 9.94 3.86
N ALA A 138 12.40 10.54 2.74
CA ALA A 138 11.55 10.91 1.62
C ALA A 138 11.46 9.83 0.52
N GLU A 139 12.04 8.64 0.72
CA GLU A 139 12.17 7.64 -0.36
C GLU A 139 10.85 7.35 -1.10
N ASP A 140 9.79 7.04 -0.36
CA ASP A 140 8.48 6.71 -0.94
C ASP A 140 7.90 7.89 -1.73
N SER A 141 8.09 9.11 -1.23
CA SER A 141 7.68 10.36 -1.86
C SER A 141 8.45 10.64 -3.15
N LEU A 142 9.77 10.46 -3.12
CA LEU A 142 10.66 10.69 -4.26
C LEU A 142 10.38 9.66 -5.36
N LEU A 143 10.15 8.40 -5.00
CA LEU A 143 9.77 7.35 -5.94
C LEU A 143 8.41 7.62 -6.58
N ALA A 144 7.42 8.02 -5.79
CA ALA A 144 6.08 8.32 -6.31
C ALA A 144 6.13 9.53 -7.28
N ALA A 145 6.85 10.59 -6.93
CA ALA A 145 7.03 11.74 -7.81
C ALA A 145 7.84 11.41 -9.08
N LEU A 146 8.86 10.55 -8.99
CA LEU A 146 9.58 10.04 -10.16
C LEU A 146 8.67 9.22 -11.09
N SER A 147 7.84 8.36 -10.52
CA SER A 147 6.92 7.51 -11.27
C SER A 147 5.87 8.33 -12.04
N VAL A 148 5.30 9.37 -11.43
CA VAL A 148 4.26 10.20 -12.06
C VAL A 148 4.83 11.16 -13.10
N CYS A 149 6.00 11.75 -12.84
CA CYS A 149 6.56 12.83 -13.67
C CYS A 149 8.04 12.62 -14.03
N PRO A 150 8.41 11.49 -14.68
CA PRO A 150 9.80 11.06 -14.82
C PRO A 150 10.67 12.07 -15.56
N ASN A 151 10.16 12.68 -16.63
CA ASN A 151 10.93 13.60 -17.46
C ASN A 151 11.34 14.89 -16.72
N THR A 152 10.55 15.34 -15.76
CA THR A 152 10.81 16.58 -15.01
C THR A 152 11.54 16.34 -13.70
N THR A 153 11.34 15.19 -13.06
CA THR A 153 11.90 14.91 -11.72
C THR A 153 13.20 14.12 -11.76
N ARG A 154 13.51 13.40 -12.85
CA ARG A 154 14.72 12.55 -12.93
C ARG A 154 16.01 13.30 -12.63
N GLU A 155 16.24 14.43 -13.29
CA GLU A 155 17.49 15.17 -13.15
C GLU A 155 17.65 15.88 -11.79
N PRO A 156 16.61 16.54 -11.24
CA PRO A 156 16.64 17.03 -9.86
C PRO A 156 16.90 15.91 -8.84
N LEU A 157 16.22 14.77 -8.97
CA LEU A 157 16.38 13.63 -8.07
C LEU A 157 17.80 13.05 -8.17
N ARG A 158 18.36 12.93 -9.37
CA ARG A 158 19.72 12.43 -9.62
C ARG A 158 20.76 13.25 -8.87
N ARG A 159 20.77 14.56 -9.08
CA ARG A 159 21.70 15.48 -8.39
C ARG A 159 21.55 15.42 -6.87
N LYS A 160 20.31 15.25 -6.39
CA LYS A 160 20.01 15.18 -4.96
C LYS A 160 20.54 13.89 -4.33
N LEU A 161 20.33 12.75 -4.98
CA LEU A 161 20.82 11.45 -4.52
C LEU A 161 22.35 11.36 -4.61
N GLU A 162 22.97 11.95 -5.64
CA GLU A 162 24.44 12.03 -5.73
C GLU A 162 25.03 12.81 -4.55
N ALA A 163 24.47 13.97 -4.23
CA ALA A 163 24.91 14.78 -3.09
C ALA A 163 24.63 14.11 -1.75
N ALA A 164 23.50 13.42 -1.59
CA ALA A 164 23.21 12.64 -0.39
C ALA A 164 24.23 11.50 -0.22
N LEU A 165 24.55 10.80 -1.31
CA LEU A 165 25.52 9.72 -1.33
C LEU A 165 26.95 10.18 -1.00
N GLU A 166 27.33 11.41 -1.40
CA GLU A 166 28.61 12.02 -1.01
C GLU A 166 28.72 12.28 0.50
N ASN A 167 27.58 12.46 1.15
CA ASN A 167 27.49 12.64 2.60
C ASN A 167 27.23 11.32 3.34
N GLY A 168 27.35 10.17 2.67
CA GLY A 168 27.14 8.84 3.27
C GLY A 168 25.67 8.50 3.53
N ILE A 169 24.73 9.20 2.89
CA ILE A 169 23.30 8.94 3.00
C ILE A 169 22.87 8.10 1.81
N VAL A 170 22.48 6.86 2.09
CA VAL A 170 22.09 5.89 1.06
C VAL A 170 20.57 5.76 1.02
N SER A 171 20.01 6.01 -0.17
CA SER A 171 18.59 5.77 -0.45
C SER A 171 18.47 4.81 -1.63
N ALA A 172 18.50 3.51 -1.31
CA ALA A 172 18.70 2.45 -2.27
C ALA A 172 17.59 2.39 -3.32
N ARG A 173 16.32 2.52 -2.90
CA ARG A 173 15.18 2.37 -3.81
C ARG A 173 15.10 3.51 -4.84
N PRO A 174 15.21 4.80 -4.45
CA PRO A 174 15.30 5.89 -5.43
C PRO A 174 16.50 5.79 -6.36
N LEU A 175 17.68 5.39 -5.85
CA LEU A 175 18.86 5.17 -6.68
C LEU A 175 18.63 4.08 -7.74
N LEU A 176 17.98 2.97 -7.35
CA LEU A 176 17.68 1.86 -8.24
C LEU A 176 16.78 2.33 -9.38
N ALA A 177 15.69 3.01 -9.05
CA ALA A 177 14.75 3.53 -10.04
C ALA A 177 15.43 4.51 -11.04
N LEU A 178 16.37 5.33 -10.58
CA LEU A 178 17.16 6.19 -11.48
C LEU A 178 18.13 5.40 -12.37
N MET A 179 18.76 4.34 -11.84
CA MET A 179 19.67 3.49 -12.62
C MET A 179 18.94 2.69 -13.69
N GLU A 180 17.74 2.19 -13.38
CA GLU A 180 16.88 1.50 -14.35
C GLU A 180 16.43 2.45 -15.46
N THR A 181 16.02 3.67 -15.12
CA THR A 181 15.58 4.68 -16.11
C THR A 181 16.73 5.28 -16.92
N SER A 182 17.93 5.38 -16.35
CA SER A 182 19.15 5.82 -17.06
C SER A 182 19.78 4.72 -17.90
N GLY A 183 19.42 3.46 -17.65
CA GLY A 183 20.04 2.27 -18.19
C GLY A 183 21.15 1.75 -17.25
N PRO A 184 21.09 0.46 -16.83
CA PRO A 184 22.03 -0.09 -15.85
C PRO A 184 23.47 -0.16 -16.35
N SER A 185 23.67 -0.28 -17.66
CA SER A 185 24.99 -0.27 -18.30
C SER A 185 25.57 1.12 -18.50
N SER A 186 24.79 2.19 -18.26
CA SER A 186 25.28 3.55 -18.39
C SER A 186 26.44 3.80 -17.43
N ARG A 187 27.43 4.60 -17.87
CA ARG A 187 28.59 4.95 -17.04
C ARG A 187 28.17 5.49 -15.67
N TRP A 188 27.15 6.34 -15.64
CA TRP A 188 26.60 6.90 -14.42
C TRP A 188 26.05 5.82 -13.48
N SER A 189 25.26 4.86 -13.99
CA SER A 189 24.70 3.77 -13.18
C SER A 189 25.81 2.88 -12.61
N GLN A 190 26.82 2.53 -13.40
CA GLN A 190 27.95 1.72 -12.93
C GLN A 190 28.77 2.41 -11.82
N GLU A 191 29.11 3.69 -12.02
CA GLU A 191 29.84 4.50 -11.04
C GLU A 191 29.02 4.67 -9.75
N THR A 192 27.72 4.98 -9.88
CA THR A 192 26.81 5.20 -8.75
C THR A 192 26.58 3.93 -7.95
N PHE A 193 26.37 2.79 -8.62
CA PHE A 193 26.22 1.49 -7.97
C PHE A 193 27.44 1.15 -7.12
N THR A 194 28.65 1.32 -7.69
CA THR A 194 29.90 1.11 -6.95
C THR A 194 30.03 2.07 -5.76
N LYS A 195 29.72 3.36 -5.97
CA LYS A 195 29.79 4.40 -4.93
C LYS A 195 28.83 4.11 -3.78
N MET A 196 27.60 3.67 -4.08
CA MET A 196 26.59 3.28 -3.09
C MET A 196 27.13 2.22 -2.12
N PHE A 197 27.63 1.10 -2.63
CA PHE A 197 28.16 0.03 -1.78
C PHE A 197 29.43 0.42 -1.00
N SER A 198 30.12 1.47 -1.44
CA SER A 198 31.28 2.02 -0.72
C SER A 198 30.90 2.99 0.39
N ALA A 199 29.72 3.59 0.28
CA ALA A 199 29.22 4.62 1.19
C ALA A 199 28.10 4.09 2.09
N LEU A 200 27.97 2.76 2.22
CA LEU A 200 26.96 2.17 3.10
C LEU A 200 27.11 2.71 4.54
N PRO A 201 26.00 3.12 5.17
CA PRO A 201 26.04 3.77 6.46
C PRO A 201 26.50 2.79 7.54
N LYS A 202 27.20 3.30 8.55
CA LYS A 202 27.64 2.52 9.72
C LYS A 202 26.63 2.68 10.86
N GLY A 203 26.58 1.72 11.77
CA GLY A 203 25.70 1.75 12.94
C GLY A 203 24.73 0.57 12.96
N ALA A 204 24.50 -0.01 14.13
CA ALA A 204 23.71 -1.24 14.29
C ALA A 204 22.26 -1.08 13.79
N GLU A 205 21.72 0.12 13.88
CA GLU A 205 20.39 0.49 13.40
C GLU A 205 20.23 0.34 11.87
N GLN A 206 21.33 0.35 11.11
CA GLN A 206 21.33 0.20 9.65
C GLN A 206 21.14 -1.27 9.22
N LEU A 207 21.27 -2.23 10.14
CA LEU A 207 21.13 -3.64 9.80
C LEU A 207 19.72 -3.97 9.27
N ALA A 208 18.70 -3.22 9.71
CA ALA A 208 17.34 -3.34 9.22
C ALA A 208 17.21 -3.09 7.71
N GLU A 209 18.11 -2.29 7.14
CA GLU A 209 18.15 -1.96 5.71
C GLU A 209 18.97 -2.96 4.87
N ALA A 210 19.67 -3.90 5.52
CA ALA A 210 20.51 -4.88 4.82
C ALA A 210 19.75 -5.67 3.74
N PRO A 211 18.51 -6.16 3.96
CA PRO A 211 17.74 -6.83 2.91
C PRO A 211 17.43 -5.91 1.71
N ASN A 212 17.22 -4.60 1.94
CA ASN A 212 16.97 -3.64 0.85
C ASN A 212 18.23 -3.41 0.01
N TYR A 213 19.41 -3.34 0.63
CA TYR A 213 20.68 -3.27 -0.09
C TYR A 213 20.99 -4.57 -0.84
N ALA A 214 20.65 -5.72 -0.27
CA ALA A 214 20.77 -7.00 -0.96
C ALA A 214 19.83 -7.09 -2.17
N ALA A 215 18.60 -6.57 -2.06
CA ALA A 215 17.65 -6.50 -3.17
C ALA A 215 18.17 -5.59 -4.31
N MET A 216 18.78 -4.44 -3.98
CA MET A 216 19.49 -3.61 -4.95
C MET A 216 20.60 -4.38 -5.67
N LEU A 217 21.43 -5.12 -4.91
CA LEU A 217 22.50 -5.95 -5.49
C LEU A 217 21.92 -7.01 -6.43
N ILE A 218 20.84 -7.70 -6.02
CA ILE A 218 20.15 -8.70 -6.85
C ILE A 218 19.70 -8.11 -8.18
N GLN A 219 19.08 -6.94 -8.15
CA GLN A 219 18.50 -6.33 -9.34
C GLN A 219 19.57 -5.81 -10.30
N MET A 220 20.63 -5.19 -9.77
CA MET A 220 21.63 -4.50 -10.60
C MET A 220 22.83 -5.36 -10.99
N ALA A 221 23.28 -6.29 -10.14
CA ALA A 221 24.49 -7.08 -10.40
C ALA A 221 24.47 -7.83 -11.76
N PRO A 222 23.35 -8.44 -12.20
CA PRO A 222 23.29 -9.09 -13.52
C PRO A 222 23.36 -8.11 -14.70
N ALA A 223 23.03 -6.83 -14.46
CA ALA A 223 22.87 -5.81 -15.49
C ALA A 223 24.06 -4.84 -15.62
N VAL A 224 25.01 -4.89 -14.68
CA VAL A 224 26.26 -4.11 -14.69
C VAL A 224 27.43 -4.98 -15.15
N GLU A 225 28.60 -4.35 -15.33
CA GLU A 225 29.83 -5.08 -15.65
C GLU A 225 30.21 -6.05 -14.53
N LYS A 226 30.78 -7.21 -14.88
CA LYS A 226 31.10 -8.26 -13.90
C LYS A 226 32.07 -7.79 -12.81
N ASP A 227 33.04 -6.94 -13.17
CA ASP A 227 33.97 -6.39 -12.18
C ASP A 227 33.30 -5.40 -11.24
N VAL A 228 32.34 -4.60 -11.75
CA VAL A 228 31.50 -3.71 -10.93
C VAL A 228 30.63 -4.51 -9.97
N ALA A 229 29.96 -5.57 -10.46
CA ALA A 229 29.16 -6.48 -9.62
C ALA A 229 30.01 -7.16 -8.54
N LYS A 230 31.21 -7.61 -8.92
CA LYS A 230 32.20 -8.23 -8.01
C LYS A 230 32.58 -7.26 -6.90
N ASP A 231 33.02 -6.05 -7.24
CA ASP A 231 33.51 -5.07 -6.27
C ASP A 231 32.41 -4.61 -5.32
N ALA A 232 31.21 -4.35 -5.84
CA ALA A 232 30.03 -4.00 -5.04
C ALA A 232 29.64 -5.14 -4.08
N GLY A 233 29.60 -6.38 -4.57
CA GLY A 233 29.28 -7.55 -3.76
C GLY A 233 30.26 -7.80 -2.63
N VAL A 234 31.57 -7.70 -2.90
CA VAL A 234 32.61 -7.86 -1.87
C VAL A 234 32.48 -6.76 -0.80
N ARG A 235 32.27 -5.50 -1.20
CA ARG A 235 32.05 -4.38 -0.26
C ARG A 235 30.79 -4.57 0.57
N PHE A 236 29.72 -5.10 -0.02
CA PHE A 236 28.50 -5.40 0.72
C PHE A 236 28.72 -6.48 1.78
N LEU A 237 29.39 -7.58 1.43
CA LEU A 237 29.71 -8.64 2.37
C LEU A 237 30.66 -8.16 3.49
N GLU A 238 31.64 -7.31 3.16
CA GLU A 238 32.50 -6.66 4.15
C GLU A 238 31.69 -5.78 5.10
N TRP A 239 30.76 -4.98 4.59
CA TRP A 239 29.85 -4.17 5.39
C TRP A 239 28.99 -5.04 6.32
N LEU A 240 28.43 -6.15 5.83
CA LEU A 240 27.70 -7.13 6.65
C LEU A 240 28.58 -7.77 7.74
N GLY A 241 29.89 -7.81 7.55
CA GLY A 241 30.87 -8.29 8.53
C GLY A 241 31.02 -7.40 9.76
N GLN A 242 30.51 -6.16 9.72
CA GLN A 242 30.53 -5.25 10.85
C GLN A 242 29.43 -5.56 11.89
N PHE A 243 28.46 -6.40 11.52
CA PHE A 243 27.31 -6.72 12.35
C PHE A 243 27.41 -8.12 12.95
N GLY A 244 26.81 -8.27 14.14
CA GLY A 244 26.60 -9.58 14.75
C GLY A 244 25.68 -10.46 13.91
N GLN A 245 25.74 -11.77 14.17
CA GLN A 245 24.82 -12.75 13.56
C GLN A 245 23.36 -12.39 13.89
N GLY A 246 22.47 -12.57 12.92
CA GLY A 246 21.04 -12.23 13.07
C GLY A 246 20.26 -12.55 11.80
N SER A 247 18.93 -12.59 11.90
CA SER A 247 18.04 -12.98 10.79
C SER A 247 18.22 -12.09 9.55
N GLN A 248 18.22 -10.76 9.74
CA GLN A 248 18.38 -9.78 8.68
C GLN A 248 19.74 -9.89 7.99
N ARG A 249 20.82 -10.07 8.78
CA ARG A 249 22.18 -10.28 8.26
C ARG A 249 22.24 -11.56 7.42
N ASN A 250 21.76 -12.67 7.96
CA ASN A 250 21.80 -13.97 7.29
C ASN A 250 21.00 -13.97 6.00
N LEU A 251 19.82 -13.35 6.01
CA LEU A 251 19.01 -13.16 4.82
C LEU A 251 19.76 -12.37 3.75
N ALA A 252 20.35 -11.23 4.13
CA ALA A 252 21.13 -10.40 3.20
C ALA A 252 22.37 -11.12 2.65
N VAL A 253 23.07 -11.92 3.46
CA VAL A 253 24.18 -12.78 3.01
C VAL A 253 23.70 -13.81 2.00
N ASN A 254 22.61 -14.53 2.29
CA ASN A 254 22.06 -15.56 1.39
C ASN A 254 21.66 -14.96 0.04
N MET A 255 20.99 -13.80 0.07
CA MET A 255 20.60 -13.03 -1.12
C MET A 255 21.83 -12.59 -1.94
N ALA A 256 22.83 -12.00 -1.28
CA ALA A 256 24.04 -11.52 -1.94
C ALA A 256 24.86 -12.67 -2.55
N MET A 257 25.08 -13.74 -1.79
CA MET A 257 25.84 -14.90 -2.25
C MET A 257 25.15 -15.59 -3.43
N GLY A 258 23.82 -15.70 -3.40
CA GLY A 258 23.03 -16.21 -4.52
C GLY A 258 23.29 -15.42 -5.81
N VAL A 259 23.06 -14.10 -5.80
CA VAL A 259 23.24 -13.29 -7.02
C VAL A 259 24.70 -13.24 -7.49
N LEU A 260 25.66 -13.18 -6.58
CA LEU A 260 27.08 -13.12 -6.95
C LEU A 260 27.54 -14.43 -7.59
N ARG A 261 27.07 -15.57 -7.09
CA ARG A 261 27.32 -16.89 -7.70
C ARG A 261 26.78 -16.94 -9.12
N ASP A 262 25.53 -16.51 -9.32
CA ASP A 262 24.86 -16.55 -10.62
C ASP A 262 25.50 -15.58 -11.63
N THR A 263 25.93 -14.40 -11.17
CA THR A 263 26.50 -13.34 -12.03
C THR A 263 27.96 -13.61 -12.42
N LEU A 264 28.79 -13.97 -11.42
CA LEU A 264 30.24 -14.10 -11.59
C LEU A 264 30.65 -15.54 -11.98
N GLY A 265 29.90 -16.52 -11.51
CA GLY A 265 30.28 -17.92 -11.50
C GLY A 265 31.18 -18.28 -10.31
N GLU A 266 31.12 -19.54 -9.90
CA GLU A 266 31.82 -20.12 -8.74
C GLU A 266 33.32 -19.79 -8.66
N ALA A 267 34.04 -19.88 -9.78
CA ALA A 267 35.49 -19.65 -9.79
C ALA A 267 35.84 -18.17 -9.49
N LYS A 268 35.16 -17.25 -10.17
CA LYS A 268 35.39 -15.80 -9.98
C LYS A 268 34.88 -15.31 -8.63
N LEU A 269 33.81 -15.90 -8.11
CA LEU A 269 33.33 -15.60 -6.76
C LEU A 269 34.39 -15.99 -5.71
N ARG A 270 34.98 -17.17 -5.81
CA ARG A 270 36.06 -17.58 -4.89
C ARG A 270 37.29 -16.67 -4.96
N GLU A 271 37.69 -16.28 -6.17
CA GLU A 271 38.77 -15.31 -6.38
C GLU A 271 38.45 -13.96 -5.73
N ALA A 272 37.24 -13.46 -5.93
CA ALA A 272 36.77 -12.20 -5.35
C ALA A 272 36.80 -12.23 -3.82
N LEU A 273 36.29 -13.31 -3.22
CA LEU A 273 36.27 -13.48 -1.76
C LEU A 273 37.68 -13.64 -1.18
N ALA A 274 38.60 -14.30 -1.88
CA ALA A 274 39.98 -14.46 -1.42
C ALA A 274 40.72 -13.11 -1.25
N SER A 275 40.26 -12.06 -1.93
CA SER A 275 40.82 -10.71 -1.80
C SER A 275 40.40 -9.97 -0.52
N ASN A 276 39.38 -10.47 0.19
CA ASN A 276 38.83 -9.82 1.39
C ASN A 276 38.43 -10.86 2.46
N VAL A 277 39.26 -10.98 3.50
CA VAL A 277 39.08 -11.96 4.58
C VAL A 277 37.76 -11.79 5.32
N VAL A 278 37.29 -10.56 5.50
CA VAL A 278 35.99 -10.29 6.15
C VAL A 278 34.86 -10.78 5.27
N ALA A 279 34.84 -10.41 3.99
CA ALA A 279 33.83 -10.87 3.04
C ALA A 279 33.84 -12.40 2.91
N GLN A 280 35.01 -13.03 2.90
CA GLN A 280 35.15 -14.50 2.88
C GLN A 280 34.55 -15.14 4.14
N SER A 281 34.84 -14.58 5.32
CA SER A 281 34.28 -15.06 6.58
C SER A 281 32.76 -14.92 6.64
N VAL A 282 32.22 -13.81 6.11
CA VAL A 282 30.78 -13.56 6.05
C VAL A 282 30.09 -14.50 5.06
N ALA A 283 30.69 -14.69 3.88
CA ALA A 283 30.22 -15.66 2.89
C ALA A 283 30.15 -17.09 3.44
N GLY A 284 31.05 -17.47 4.35
CA GLY A 284 31.00 -18.77 5.03
C GLY A 284 29.79 -18.98 5.95
N THR A 285 28.97 -17.94 6.18
CA THR A 285 27.72 -18.02 6.94
C THR A 285 26.48 -18.17 6.06
N GLU A 286 26.66 -18.29 4.73
CA GLU A 286 25.61 -18.64 3.79
C GLU A 286 24.91 -19.96 4.18
N GLY A 287 23.59 -20.01 3.98
CA GLY A 287 22.74 -21.16 4.31
C GLY A 287 22.24 -21.17 5.75
N GLN A 288 22.69 -20.24 6.60
CA GLN A 288 22.07 -20.02 7.91
C GLN A 288 20.65 -19.46 7.74
N PRO A 289 19.69 -19.89 8.59
CA PRO A 289 18.33 -19.39 8.52
C PRO A 289 18.30 -17.87 8.77
N GLY A 290 17.51 -17.20 7.94
CA GLY A 290 17.15 -15.79 8.10
C GLY A 290 15.70 -15.65 7.67
N GLU A 291 14.86 -15.16 8.57
CA GLU A 291 13.45 -14.89 8.31
C GLU A 291 13.19 -13.40 8.54
N ILE A 292 12.36 -12.80 7.70
CA ILE A 292 11.90 -11.43 7.90
C ILE A 292 10.85 -11.49 9.00
N GLU A 293 11.06 -10.79 10.11
CA GLU A 293 10.00 -10.61 11.09
C GLU A 293 8.85 -9.84 10.42
N HIS A 294 7.73 -10.52 10.23
CA HIS A 294 6.51 -9.89 9.75
C HIS A 294 5.80 -9.25 10.95
N PRO A 295 5.44 -7.95 10.90
CA PRO A 295 4.60 -7.37 11.93
C PRO A 295 3.29 -8.16 12.03
N GLU A 296 2.79 -8.36 13.25
CA GLU A 296 1.55 -9.10 13.50
C GLU A 296 0.38 -8.43 12.75
N GLU A 297 -0.08 -9.04 11.66
CA GLU A 297 -1.29 -8.63 10.98
C GLU A 297 -2.51 -9.21 11.74
N GLU A 298 -3.24 -8.35 12.46
CA GLU A 298 -4.54 -8.69 13.03
C GLU A 298 -5.58 -8.93 11.90
N SER A 299 -5.56 -10.11 11.29
CA SER A 299 -6.46 -10.46 10.18
C SER A 299 -7.82 -10.98 10.66
N VAL A 300 -8.89 -10.62 9.92
CA VAL A 300 -10.27 -11.09 10.18
C VAL A 300 -10.84 -11.71 8.91
N SER A 301 -11.46 -12.89 9.05
CA SER A 301 -12.05 -13.63 7.93
C SER A 301 -13.53 -13.28 7.72
N VAL A 302 -13.83 -12.59 6.61
CA VAL A 302 -15.22 -12.36 6.17
C VAL A 302 -15.93 -13.68 5.86
N LEU A 303 -15.21 -14.70 5.38
CA LEU A 303 -15.78 -16.02 5.08
C LEU A 303 -16.26 -16.73 6.35
N GLU A 304 -15.53 -16.59 7.45
CA GLU A 304 -15.98 -17.09 8.75
C GLU A 304 -17.21 -16.33 9.24
N ALA A 305 -17.24 -15.00 9.07
CA ALA A 305 -18.40 -14.19 9.40
C ALA A 305 -19.64 -14.55 8.58
N MET A 306 -19.46 -14.94 7.31
CA MET A 306 -20.52 -15.52 6.48
C MET A 306 -20.91 -16.92 7.00
N GLY A 307 -19.97 -17.77 7.38
CA GLY A 307 -20.28 -19.11 7.92
C GLY A 307 -21.06 -19.09 9.24
N ALA A 308 -20.94 -18.01 10.02
CA ALA A 308 -21.54 -17.89 11.33
C ALA A 308 -23.08 -17.91 11.30
N LYS A 309 -23.67 -18.60 12.28
CA LYS A 309 -25.12 -18.66 12.53
C LYS A 309 -25.45 -17.93 13.84
N GLY A 310 -26.56 -17.18 13.84
CA GLY A 310 -27.04 -16.45 15.02
C GLY A 310 -26.36 -15.09 15.26
N ASP A 311 -26.85 -14.37 16.27
CA ASP A 311 -26.33 -13.07 16.69
C ASP A 311 -25.03 -13.27 17.51
N GLN A 312 -23.95 -12.63 17.07
CA GLN A 312 -22.60 -12.69 17.65
C GLN A 312 -22.30 -11.49 18.55
N SER A 313 -23.26 -10.59 18.76
CA SER A 313 -23.06 -9.32 19.48
C SER A 313 -22.40 -9.49 20.85
N GLU A 314 -22.80 -10.50 21.63
CA GLU A 314 -22.22 -10.75 22.97
C GLU A 314 -20.74 -11.17 22.89
N ARG A 315 -20.38 -12.02 21.93
CA ARG A 315 -18.98 -12.45 21.71
C ARG A 315 -18.10 -11.25 21.34
N LEU A 316 -18.60 -10.43 20.43
CA LEU A 316 -17.84 -9.29 19.90
C LEU A 316 -17.53 -8.24 20.97
N ARG A 317 -18.44 -8.00 21.92
CA ARG A 317 -18.19 -7.06 23.04
C ARG A 317 -16.98 -7.44 23.89
N GLY A 318 -16.65 -8.72 23.97
CA GLY A 318 -15.49 -9.21 24.72
C GLY A 318 -14.13 -9.04 24.01
N LEU A 319 -14.13 -8.66 22.73
CA LEU A 319 -12.90 -8.50 21.94
C LEU A 319 -12.22 -7.15 22.19
N PRO A 320 -10.89 -7.05 21.99
CA PRO A 320 -10.18 -5.77 21.90
C PRO A 320 -10.79 -4.87 20.81
N ALA A 321 -10.67 -3.55 20.96
CA ALA A 321 -11.39 -2.59 20.12
C ALA A 321 -11.08 -2.74 18.61
N SER A 322 -9.83 -2.98 18.20
CA SER A 322 -9.44 -3.18 16.80
C SER A 322 -10.11 -4.40 16.19
N LEU A 323 -9.98 -5.56 16.85
CA LEU A 323 -10.61 -6.81 16.44
C LEU A 323 -12.13 -6.72 16.49
N ARG A 324 -12.69 -6.07 17.52
CA ARG A 324 -14.13 -5.81 17.63
C ARG A 324 -14.64 -5.01 16.44
N ALA A 325 -13.95 -3.94 16.05
CA ALA A 325 -14.33 -3.11 14.92
C ALA A 325 -14.35 -3.93 13.62
N ARG A 326 -13.28 -4.68 13.35
CA ARG A 326 -13.13 -5.51 12.13
C ARG A 326 -14.12 -6.66 12.08
N GLU A 327 -14.24 -7.45 13.16
CA GLU A 327 -15.18 -8.59 13.22
C GLU A 327 -16.63 -8.14 13.19
N ALA A 328 -16.98 -7.06 13.89
CA ALA A 328 -18.32 -6.50 13.80
C ALA A 328 -18.63 -6.01 12.39
N ALA A 329 -17.69 -5.32 11.72
CA ALA A 329 -17.88 -4.92 10.32
C ALA A 329 -18.03 -6.12 9.38
N ALA A 330 -17.25 -7.20 9.58
CA ALA A 330 -17.37 -8.43 8.80
C ALA A 330 -18.74 -9.11 8.98
N HIS A 331 -19.23 -9.22 10.21
CA HIS A 331 -20.58 -9.74 10.50
C HIS A 331 -21.68 -8.80 9.97
N GLY A 332 -21.49 -7.48 10.06
CA GLY A 332 -22.39 -6.48 9.49
C GLY A 332 -22.51 -6.62 7.97
N PHE A 333 -21.39 -6.78 7.29
CA PHE A 333 -21.33 -7.04 5.86
C PHE A 333 -22.01 -8.36 5.48
N ALA A 334 -21.68 -9.45 6.18
CA ALA A 334 -22.25 -10.78 5.92
C ALA A 334 -23.77 -10.83 6.15
N THR A 335 -24.28 -10.15 7.17
CA THR A 335 -25.73 -10.10 7.44
C THR A 335 -26.47 -9.14 6.51
N GLY A 336 -25.86 -8.00 6.19
CA GLY A 336 -26.41 -7.02 5.27
C GLY A 336 -26.56 -7.57 3.86
N THR A 337 -25.55 -8.30 3.36
CA THR A 337 -25.59 -8.98 2.06
C THR A 337 -26.63 -10.10 2.00
N ARG A 338 -27.00 -10.68 3.15
CA ARG A 338 -28.10 -11.67 3.28
C ARG A 338 -29.49 -11.04 3.39
N GLY A 339 -29.58 -9.71 3.45
CA GLY A 339 -30.84 -8.97 3.53
C GLY A 339 -31.33 -8.69 4.94
N ASP A 340 -30.61 -9.10 6.00
CA ASP A 340 -30.96 -8.73 7.37
C ASP A 340 -30.35 -7.37 7.74
N ARG A 341 -31.00 -6.31 7.27
CA ARG A 341 -30.52 -4.94 7.48
C ARG A 341 -30.47 -4.52 8.94
N LYS A 342 -31.42 -4.97 9.76
CA LYS A 342 -31.48 -4.57 11.17
C LYS A 342 -30.32 -5.15 11.97
N LEU A 343 -29.98 -6.41 11.71
CA LEU A 343 -28.84 -7.04 12.35
C LEU A 343 -27.52 -6.46 11.83
N ALA A 344 -27.43 -6.19 10.52
CA ALA A 344 -26.28 -5.51 9.93
C ALA A 344 -26.05 -4.13 10.56
N ASP A 345 -27.11 -3.33 10.72
CA ASP A 345 -27.05 -2.02 11.35
C ASP A 345 -26.50 -2.09 12.77
N ARG A 346 -26.95 -3.06 13.58
CA ARG A 346 -26.45 -3.28 14.93
C ARG A 346 -24.94 -3.58 14.95
N TYR A 347 -24.47 -4.43 14.04
CA TYR A 347 -23.05 -4.74 13.94
C TYR A 347 -22.23 -3.54 13.48
N PHE A 348 -22.71 -2.76 12.52
CA PHE A 348 -22.01 -1.54 12.12
C PHE A 348 -22.02 -0.47 13.21
N ASP A 349 -23.10 -0.34 13.99
CA ASP A 349 -23.12 0.56 15.15
C ASP A 349 -22.05 0.15 16.19
N MET A 350 -21.91 -1.16 16.44
CA MET A 350 -20.83 -1.69 17.29
C MET A 350 -19.45 -1.43 16.71
N ALA A 351 -19.27 -1.60 15.39
CA ALA A 351 -18.00 -1.37 14.72
C ALA A 351 -17.56 0.09 14.82
N TYR A 352 -18.47 1.04 14.52
CA TYR A 352 -18.18 2.47 14.60
C TYR A 352 -17.96 2.95 16.04
N SER A 353 -18.68 2.40 17.03
CA SER A 353 -18.38 2.67 18.44
C SER A 353 -16.97 2.21 18.81
N ALA A 354 -16.52 1.06 18.30
CA ALA A 354 -15.17 0.58 18.54
C ALA A 354 -14.11 1.42 17.79
N LEU A 355 -14.44 2.07 16.67
CA LEU A 355 -13.49 2.96 15.98
C LEU A 355 -13.07 4.15 16.85
N ASP A 356 -13.98 4.75 17.62
CA ASP A 356 -13.65 5.83 18.55
C ASP A 356 -12.68 5.34 19.67
N GLU A 357 -12.88 4.10 20.15
CA GLU A 357 -11.96 3.45 21.10
C GLU A 357 -10.57 3.20 20.47
N VAL A 358 -10.54 2.71 19.21
CA VAL A 358 -9.29 2.47 18.49
C VAL A 358 -8.54 3.78 18.24
N TRP A 359 -9.25 4.85 17.87
CA TRP A 359 -8.64 6.15 17.59
C TRP A 359 -8.08 6.83 18.83
N SER A 360 -8.82 6.80 19.93
CA SER A 360 -8.35 7.35 21.21
C SER A 360 -7.11 6.62 21.75
N GLY A 361 -6.98 5.32 21.45
CA GLY A 361 -5.81 4.50 21.80
C GLY A 361 -4.67 4.51 20.77
N ARG A 362 -4.65 5.45 19.81
CA ARG A 362 -3.65 5.43 18.72
C ARG A 362 -2.21 5.59 19.22
N THR A 363 -1.32 4.75 18.69
CA THR A 363 0.13 4.88 18.82
C THR A 363 0.77 4.85 17.43
N PRO A 364 2.01 5.37 17.27
CA PRO A 364 2.69 5.36 15.97
C PRO A 364 2.84 3.97 15.34
N GLU A 365 2.90 2.90 16.14
CA GLU A 365 3.06 1.53 15.66
C GLU A 365 1.76 0.93 15.11
N LYS A 366 0.59 1.45 15.50
CA LYS A 366 -0.71 0.91 15.08
C LYS A 366 -1.27 1.70 13.90
N ASN A 367 -1.57 1.01 12.80
CA ASN A 367 -2.21 1.62 11.63
C ASN A 367 -3.72 1.81 11.82
N VAL A 368 -4.09 2.62 12.81
CA VAL A 368 -5.48 2.94 13.14
C VAL A 368 -6.30 3.46 11.94
N PRO A 369 -5.76 4.34 11.07
CA PRO A 369 -6.52 4.81 9.92
C PRO A 369 -6.95 3.69 8.96
N ALA A 370 -6.15 2.63 8.79
CA ALA A 370 -6.54 1.49 7.96
C ALA A 370 -7.79 0.79 8.52
N VAL A 371 -7.90 0.64 9.84
CA VAL A 371 -9.09 0.05 10.49
C VAL A 371 -10.34 0.91 10.23
N VAL A 372 -10.20 2.25 10.30
CA VAL A 372 -11.30 3.18 10.00
C VAL A 372 -11.73 3.04 8.54
N GLU A 373 -10.79 2.99 7.60
CA GLU A 373 -11.08 2.80 6.17
C GLU A 373 -11.80 1.47 5.93
N GLU A 374 -11.25 0.34 6.39
CA GLU A 374 -11.81 -1.00 6.21
C GLU A 374 -13.26 -1.12 6.69
N VAL A 375 -13.53 -0.66 7.92
CA VAL A 375 -14.88 -0.71 8.52
C VAL A 375 -15.85 0.16 7.74
N SER A 376 -15.40 1.34 7.31
CA SER A 376 -16.23 2.30 6.59
C SER A 376 -16.56 1.83 5.18
N GLU A 377 -15.59 1.22 4.49
CA GLU A 377 -15.80 0.61 3.18
C GLU A 377 -16.77 -0.57 3.26
N ALA A 378 -16.59 -1.46 4.24
CA ALA A 378 -17.50 -2.60 4.45
C ALA A 378 -18.94 -2.14 4.70
N ALA A 379 -19.14 -1.11 5.52
CA ALA A 379 -20.45 -0.51 5.76
C ALA A 379 -21.05 0.12 4.49
N ALA A 380 -20.23 0.84 3.72
CA ALA A 380 -20.67 1.52 2.50
C ALA A 380 -21.07 0.56 1.37
N GLN A 381 -20.48 -0.63 1.33
CA GLN A 381 -20.86 -1.69 0.38
C GLN A 381 -22.28 -2.23 0.66
N VAL A 382 -22.77 -2.14 1.91
CA VAL A 382 -24.14 -2.53 2.29
C VAL A 382 -25.10 -1.36 2.12
N ASP A 383 -24.80 -0.22 2.73
CA ASP A 383 -25.60 1.01 2.63
C ASP A 383 -24.72 2.26 2.81
N ALA A 384 -24.35 2.89 1.70
CA ALA A 384 -23.49 4.08 1.68
C ALA A 384 -24.09 5.29 2.42
N VAL A 385 -25.41 5.44 2.47
CA VAL A 385 -26.04 6.59 3.15
C VAL A 385 -25.99 6.38 4.66
N ALA A 386 -26.33 5.18 5.12
CA ALA A 386 -26.23 4.84 6.54
C ALA A 386 -24.77 4.85 7.02
N ALA A 387 -23.84 4.35 6.20
CA ALA A 387 -22.40 4.42 6.47
C ALA A 387 -21.91 5.88 6.60
N LEU A 388 -22.32 6.76 5.68
CA LEU A 388 -21.97 8.19 5.78
C LEU A 388 -22.51 8.83 7.06
N GLN A 389 -23.74 8.51 7.47
CA GLN A 389 -24.32 9.02 8.72
C GLN A 389 -23.55 8.55 9.95
N ARG A 390 -23.03 7.32 9.95
CA ARG A 390 -22.16 6.80 11.01
C ARG A 390 -20.80 7.47 11.00
N ALA A 391 -20.18 7.62 9.82
CA ALA A 391 -18.92 8.32 9.62
C ALA A 391 -18.99 9.74 10.22
N GLN A 392 -20.07 10.47 9.94
CA GLN A 392 -20.30 11.83 10.42
C GLN A 392 -20.47 11.95 11.94
N ARG A 393 -20.68 10.84 12.65
CA ARG A 393 -20.86 10.80 14.12
C ARG A 393 -19.61 10.37 14.87
N LEU A 394 -18.53 10.01 14.18
CA LEU A 394 -17.24 9.74 14.82
C LEU A 394 -16.79 10.98 15.59
N THR A 395 -16.21 10.76 16.77
CA THR A 395 -15.88 11.85 17.70
C THR A 395 -14.69 12.66 17.20
N GLU A 396 -13.73 11.99 16.56
CA GLU A 396 -12.47 12.57 16.12
C GLU A 396 -12.55 13.08 14.67
N PRO A 397 -12.29 14.37 14.40
CA PRO A 397 -12.42 14.94 13.06
C PRO A 397 -11.58 14.27 11.97
N SER A 398 -10.38 13.78 12.32
CA SER A 398 -9.54 13.01 11.40
C SER A 398 -10.17 11.65 11.05
N ALA A 399 -10.66 10.91 12.06
CA ALA A 399 -11.35 9.63 11.85
C ALA A 399 -12.62 9.83 11.03
N GLN A 400 -13.39 10.89 11.32
CA GLN A 400 -14.57 11.30 10.57
C GLN A 400 -14.23 11.56 9.10
N ALA A 401 -13.22 12.37 8.81
CA ALA A 401 -12.81 12.69 7.43
C ALA A 401 -12.38 11.43 6.65
N ILE A 402 -11.56 10.57 7.27
CA ILE A 402 -11.07 9.33 6.66
C ILE A 402 -12.23 8.37 6.37
N SER A 403 -13.13 8.19 7.34
CA SER A 403 -14.33 7.36 7.19
C SER A 403 -15.25 7.86 6.07
N MET A 404 -15.48 9.18 6.00
CA MET A 404 -16.28 9.80 4.94
C MET A 404 -15.68 9.57 3.55
N LEU A 405 -14.35 9.70 3.42
CA LEU A 405 -13.65 9.46 2.14
C LEU A 405 -13.68 7.98 1.72
N ALA A 406 -13.58 7.06 2.67
CA ALA A 406 -13.75 5.62 2.43
C ALA A 406 -15.15 5.30 1.88
N VAL A 407 -16.21 5.90 2.45
CA VAL A 407 -17.58 5.77 1.91
C VAL A 407 -17.66 6.32 0.49
N ALA A 408 -17.09 7.50 0.24
CA ALA A 408 -17.08 8.11 -1.08
C ALA A 408 -16.35 7.23 -2.12
N ARG A 409 -15.22 6.61 -1.73
CA ARG A 409 -14.44 5.69 -2.57
C ARG A 409 -15.27 4.49 -3.04
N VAL A 410 -16.04 3.86 -2.15
CA VAL A 410 -16.94 2.76 -2.52
C VAL A 410 -18.03 3.20 -3.50
N VAL A 411 -18.61 4.39 -3.29
CA VAL A 411 -19.63 4.92 -4.21
C VAL A 411 -19.06 5.19 -5.59
N VAL A 412 -17.82 5.68 -5.69
CA VAL A 412 -17.09 5.83 -6.96
C VAL A 412 -16.81 4.46 -7.59
N GLY A 413 -16.30 3.50 -6.81
CA GLY A 413 -15.99 2.14 -7.30
C GLY A 413 -17.21 1.43 -7.88
N SER A 414 -18.41 1.65 -7.34
CA SER A 414 -19.68 1.14 -7.87
C SER A 414 -20.12 1.72 -9.23
N GLN A 415 -19.33 2.62 -9.84
CA GLN A 415 -19.58 3.19 -11.17
C GLN A 415 -18.92 2.39 -12.31
N ASN A 416 -17.93 1.56 -11.99
CA ASN A 416 -17.28 0.63 -12.90
C ASN A 416 -17.93 -0.75 -12.78
#